data_AF-A0AA96CAY0-F1
#
_entry.id   AF-A0AA96CAY0-F1
#
_cell.length_a   1.000
_cell.length_b   1.000
_cell.length_c   1.000
_cell.angle_alpha   90.00
_cell.angle_beta   90.00
_cell.angle_gamma   90.00
#
_symmetry.space_group_name_H-M   'P 1'
#
loop_
_entity.id
_entity.type
_entity.pdbx_description
1 polymer ?
#
loop_
_entity_poly.entity_id
_entity_poly.type
_entity_poly.pdbx_seq_one_letter_code
_entity_poly.pdbx_strand_id
1 'polypeptide(L)' 'MATGLIALLLTWQRRRQQRRAFGRELISMPKEALADFGLTRREAEIEVAKPFWKA' A
#
# COMPACT_ATOMS: atom_id res chain seq x y z
N MET A 1 -10.77 23.91 -15.76
CA MET A 1 -11.10 22.62 -15.10
C MET A 1 -9.80 21.89 -14.79
N ALA A 2 -9.29 22.02 -13.55
CA ALA A 2 -8.05 21.39 -13.09
C ALA A 2 -8.31 20.09 -12.29
N THR A 3 -9.48 19.48 -12.46
CA THR A 3 -9.99 18.39 -11.61
C THR A 3 -9.23 17.08 -11.80
N GLY A 4 -8.79 16.76 -13.02
CA GLY A 4 -8.08 15.51 -13.31
C GLY A 4 -6.70 15.41 -12.63
N LEU A 5 -5.92 16.49 -12.65
CA LEU A 5 -4.61 16.52 -12.00
C LEU A 5 -4.74 16.46 -10.47
N ILE A 6 -5.67 17.21 -9.90
CA ILE A 6 -5.94 17.18 -8.46
C ILE A 6 -6.40 15.77 -8.03
N ALA A 7 -7.31 15.14 -8.77
CA ALA A 7 -7.77 13.78 -8.48
C ALA A 7 -6.63 12.74 -8.55
N LEU A 8 -5.71 12.89 -9.51
CA LEU A 8 -4.53 12.04 -9.63
C LEU A 8 -3.61 12.20 -8.41
N LEU A 9 -3.31 13.45 -8.01
CA LEU A 9 -2.48 13.75 -6.85
C LEU A 9 -3.10 13.21 -5.55
N LEU A 10 -4.42 13.37 -5.37
CA LEU A 10 -5.14 12.81 -4.22
C LEU A 10 -5.09 11.28 -4.20
N THR A 11 -5.20 10.64 -5.36
CA THR A 11 -5.05 9.18 -5.49
C THR A 11 -3.65 8.73 -5.07
N TRP A 12 -2.62 9.42 -5.53
CA TRP A 12 -1.23 9.16 -5.17
C TRP A 12 -0.97 9.37 -3.67
N GLN A 13 -1.48 10.44 -3.10
CA GLN A 13 -1.39 10.71 -1.67
C GLN A 13 -2.07 9.60 -0.86
N ARG A 14 -3.28 9.18 -1.25
CA ARG A 14 -4.01 8.10 -0.59
C ARG A 14 -3.26 6.77 -0.65
N ARG A 15 -2.72 6.40 -1.83
CA ARG A 15 -1.89 5.19 -1.98
C ARG A 15 -0.66 5.23 -1.07
N ARG A 16 0.03 6.38 -1.02
CA ARG A 16 1.18 6.56 -0.13
C ARG A 16 0.80 6.37 1.34
N GLN A 17 -0.35 6.91 1.76
CA GLN A 17 -0.84 6.75 3.13
C GLN A 17 -1.20 5.28 3.44
N GLN A 18 -1.92 4.62 2.54
CA GLN A 18 -2.30 3.21 2.67
C GLN A 18 -1.07 2.30 2.76
N ARG A 19 -0.08 2.44 1.86
CA ARG A 19 1.16 1.64 1.89
C ARG A 19 1.96 1.89 3.18
N ARG A 20 2.01 3.14 3.67
CA ARG A 20 2.67 3.46 4.96
C ARG A 20 1.93 2.88 6.16
N ALA A 21 0.60 2.91 6.16
CA ALA A 21 -0.21 2.32 7.23
C ALA A 21 -0.01 0.80 7.25
N PHE A 22 -0.18 0.16 6.10
CA PHE A 22 0.04 -1.27 5.95
C PHE A 22 1.47 -1.67 6.33
N GLY A 23 2.49 -0.90 5.91
CA GLY A 23 3.88 -1.17 6.31
C GLY A 23 4.14 -1.11 7.81
N ARG A 24 3.41 -0.27 8.56
CA ARG A 24 3.50 -0.25 10.03
C ARG A 24 2.83 -1.48 10.64
N GLU A 25 1.65 -1.82 10.17
CA GLU A 25 0.90 -3.00 10.63
C GLU A 25 1.65 -4.30 10.32
N LEU A 26 2.29 -4.36 9.14
CA LEU A 26 3.04 -5.51 8.66
C LEU A 26 4.17 -5.89 9.62
N ILE A 27 4.81 -4.93 10.31
CA ILE A 27 5.87 -5.20 11.28
C ILE A 27 5.39 -6.20 12.34
N SER A 28 4.19 -6.00 12.89
CA SER A 28 3.59 -6.83 13.93
C SER A 28 2.65 -7.92 13.41
N MET A 29 2.33 -7.93 12.11
CA MET A 29 1.36 -8.86 11.54
C MET A 29 1.94 -10.29 11.51
N PRO A 30 1.25 -11.29 12.09
CA PRO A 30 1.69 -12.67 12.04
C PRO A 30 1.56 -13.23 10.61
N LYS A 31 2.35 -14.28 10.30
CA LYS A 31 2.37 -14.89 8.96
C LYS A 31 1.03 -15.52 8.58
N GLU A 32 0.28 -16.01 9.56
CA GLU A 32 -1.04 -16.61 9.41
C GLU A 32 -2.06 -15.57 8.92
N ALA A 33 -2.02 -14.36 9.49
CA ALA A 33 -2.88 -13.26 9.04
C ALA A 33 -2.58 -12.84 7.60
N LEU A 34 -1.32 -12.90 7.15
CA LEU A 34 -0.97 -12.67 5.75
C LEU A 34 -1.46 -13.80 4.84
N ALA A 35 -1.43 -15.04 5.33
CA ALA A 35 -1.92 -16.20 4.60
C ALA A 35 -3.45 -16.14 4.38
N ASP A 36 -4.21 -15.53 5.29
CA ASP A 36 -5.65 -15.27 5.09
C ASP A 36 -5.91 -14.37 3.86
N PHE A 37 -4.95 -13.52 3.51
CA PHE A 37 -4.97 -12.70 2.29
C PHE A 37 -4.25 -13.35 1.09
N GLY A 38 -3.76 -14.59 1.24
CA GLY A 38 -2.99 -15.28 0.21
C GLY A 38 -1.63 -14.66 -0.07
N LEU A 39 -1.07 -13.92 0.89
CA LEU A 39 0.21 -13.22 0.74
C LEU A 39 1.30 -13.88 1.59
N THR A 40 2.50 -13.96 1.04
CA THR A 40 3.71 -14.16 1.83
C THR A 40 4.19 -12.84 2.43
N ARG A 41 5.03 -12.92 3.48
CA ARG A 41 5.70 -11.76 4.07
C ARG A 41 6.46 -10.94 3.03
N ARG A 42 7.18 -11.62 2.13
CA ARG A 42 7.97 -11.00 1.08
C ARG A 42 7.09 -10.27 0.05
N GLU A 43 5.96 -10.86 -0.35
CA GLU A 43 5.02 -10.21 -1.27
C GLU A 43 4.38 -8.97 -0.64
N ALA A 44 4.03 -9.04 0.65
CA ALA A 44 3.53 -7.90 1.38
C ALA A 44 4.56 -6.76 1.48
N GLU A 45 5.84 -7.08 1.73
CA GLU A 45 6.93 -6.10 1.73
C GLU A 45 7.14 -5.46 0.35
N ILE A 46 7.08 -6.25 -0.73
CA ILE A 46 7.13 -5.74 -2.10
C ILE A 46 5.95 -4.79 -2.37
N GLU A 47 4.75 -5.14 -1.90
CA GLU A 47 3.57 -4.29 -2.04
C GLU A 47 3.74 -2.96 -1.29
N VAL A 48 4.24 -2.98 -0.06
CA VAL A 48 4.53 -1.75 0.70
C VAL A 48 5.57 -0.88 -0.01
N ALA A 49 6.57 -1.51 -0.63
CA ALA A 49 7.67 -0.82 -1.30
C ALA A 49 7.31 -0.22 -2.67
N LYS A 50 6.16 -0.58 -3.28
CA LYS A 50 5.86 -0.03 -4.61
C LYS A 50 5.69 1.49 -4.57
N PRO A 51 6.15 2.22 -5.60
CA PRO A 51 5.93 3.65 -5.70
C PRO A 51 4.45 4.02 -5.72
N PHE A 52 4.10 5.18 -5.16
CA PHE A 52 2.69 5.63 -5.05
C PHE A 52 1.98 5.80 -6.40
N TRP A 53 2.74 6.06 -7.47
CA TRP A 53 2.20 6.23 -8.82
C TRP A 53 1.88 4.89 -9.50
N LYS A 54 2.42 3.78 -8.99
CA LYS A 54 2.15 2.44 -9.51
C LYS A 54 0.96 1.83 -8.77
N ALA A 55 0.02 1.27 -9.52
CA ALA A 55 -1.03 0.42 -8.98
C ALA A 55 -0.41 -0.94 -8.61
#